data_AF-A0A848REP6-F1
#
_entry.id   AF-A0A848REP6-F1
#
_cell.length_a   1.000
_cell.length_b   1.000
_cell.length_c   1.000
_cell.angle_alpha   90.00
_cell.angle_beta   90.00
_cell.angle_gamma   90.00
#
_symmetry.space_group_name_H-M   'P 1'
#
loop_
_entity.id
_entity.type
_entity.pdbx_description
1 polymer ?
#
loop_
_entity_poly.entity_id
_entity_poly.type
_entity_poly.pdbx_seq_one_letter_code
_entity_poly.pdbx_strand_id
1 'polypeptide(L)'
;MYRIPFPRWACDVLVLPARGDKTPSWVLPRVLVVPADSVEEEGFTRATADEAVMFLINQSLTPPASTDRVEVPDTHPMRGLWQVEGKPAPWPLGVQVNLRRIHD
;
A
#
# COMPACT_ATOMS: atom_id res chain seq x y z
N MET A 1 16.80 0.15 -23.04
CA MET A 1 16.23 0.17 -21.68
C MET A 1 14.71 0.18 -21.81
N TYR A 2 14.06 -0.97 -21.71
CA TYR A 2 12.59 -1.04 -21.79
C TYR A 2 12.00 -0.44 -20.50
N ARG A 3 11.32 0.70 -20.61
CA ARG A 3 10.47 1.21 -19.53
C ARG A 3 9.13 0.49 -19.65
N ILE A 4 8.90 -0.50 -18.80
CA ILE A 4 7.55 -1.04 -18.61
C ILE A 4 6.68 0.15 -18.18
N PRO A 5 5.62 0.51 -18.93
CA PRO A 5 4.75 1.60 -18.53
C PRO A 5 4.18 1.24 -17.16
N PHE A 6 4.41 2.12 -16.21
CA PHE A 6 3.93 1.91 -14.85
C PHE A 6 2.41 1.90 -14.87
N PRO A 7 1.74 0.97 -14.17
CA PRO A 7 0.29 0.84 -14.26
C PRO A 7 -0.41 2.17 -13.93
N ARG A 8 -1.47 2.49 -14.67
CA ARG A 8 -2.24 3.76 -14.47
C ARG A 8 -2.83 3.92 -13.08
N TRP A 9 -2.98 2.82 -12.34
CA TRP A 9 -3.52 2.77 -10.99
C TRP A 9 -2.43 2.82 -9.90
N ALA A 10 -1.15 2.94 -10.26
CA ALA A 10 -0.14 3.29 -9.28
C ALA A 10 -0.44 4.66 -8.67
N CYS A 11 -0.18 4.79 -7.37
CA CYS A 11 -0.45 6.03 -6.65
C CYS A 11 0.71 6.39 -5.73
N ASP A 12 0.71 7.64 -5.31
CA ASP A 12 1.59 8.13 -4.26
C ASP A 12 0.85 7.97 -2.94
N VAL A 13 1.43 7.25 -1.98
CA VAL A 13 0.83 7.03 -0.66
C VAL A 13 1.56 7.86 0.38
N LEU A 14 0.81 8.41 1.34
CA LEU A 14 1.38 9.14 2.47
C LEU A 14 1.64 8.16 3.61
N VAL A 15 2.88 8.06 4.07
CA VAL A 15 3.22 7.30 5.27
C VAL A 15 3.11 8.21 6.48
N LEU A 16 2.36 7.73 7.46
CA LEU A 16 2.09 8.36 8.74
C LEU A 16 2.79 7.50 9.80
N PRO A 17 3.89 7.98 10.40
CA PRO A 17 4.60 7.25 11.43
C PRO A 17 3.70 6.85 12.60
N ALA A 18 4.19 5.86 13.35
CA ALA A 18 3.56 5.42 14.59
C ALA A 18 3.15 6.61 15.47
N ARG A 19 1.97 6.54 16.09
CA ARG A 19 1.47 7.62 16.95
C ARG A 19 2.47 7.88 18.08
N GLY A 20 2.98 9.10 18.17
CA GLY A 20 3.99 9.50 19.17
C GLY A 20 5.43 9.48 18.65
N ASP A 21 5.67 8.98 17.44
CA ASP A 21 6.93 9.17 16.74
C ASP A 21 7.07 10.64 16.29
N LYS A 22 8.29 11.18 16.36
CA LYS A 22 8.62 12.54 15.92
C LYS A 22 9.01 12.60 14.44
N THR A 23 9.14 11.45 13.80
CA THR A 23 9.42 11.36 12.37
C THR A 23 8.30 12.05 11.59
N PRO A 24 8.62 12.99 10.66
CA PRO A 24 7.61 13.62 9.83
C PRO A 24 7.00 12.59 8.88
N SER A 25 5.75 12.80 8.48
CA SER A 25 5.15 12.02 7.40
C SER A 25 5.93 12.19 6.10
N TRP A 26 5.95 11.15 5.27
CA TRP A 26 6.64 11.18 3.97
C TRP A 26 5.82 10.47 2.91
N VAL A 27 6.12 10.76 1.64
CA VAL A 27 5.41 10.18 0.50
C VAL A 27 6.22 9.03 -0.07
N LEU A 28 5.56 7.90 -0.31
CA LEU A 28 6.08 6.82 -1.15
C LEU A 28 5.50 6.97 -2.55
N PRO A 29 6.30 7.40 -3.54
CA PRO A 29 5.79 7.65 -4.86
C PRO A 29 5.61 6.35 -5.65
N ARG A 30 4.55 6.30 -6.46
CA ARG A 30 4.32 5.27 -7.49
C ARG A 30 4.38 3.86 -6.93
N VAL A 31 3.64 3.60 -5.86
CA VAL A 31 3.44 2.25 -5.33
C VAL A 31 2.20 1.60 -5.97
N LEU A 32 2.14 0.28 -5.91
CA LEU A 32 0.93 -0.47 -6.26
C LEU A 32 0.24 -0.90 -4.99
N VAL A 33 -1.06 -0.63 -4.85
CA VAL A 33 -1.87 -1.11 -3.73
C VAL A 33 -2.99 -1.98 -4.30
N VAL A 34 -3.03 -3.25 -3.91
CA VAL A 34 -4.02 -4.22 -4.39
C VAL A 34 -4.71 -4.90 -3.21
N PRO A 35 -5.96 -5.36 -3.36
CA PRO A 35 -6.58 -6.22 -2.35
C PRO A 35 -5.73 -7.50 -2.15
N ALA A 36 -5.61 -7.97 -0.91
CA ALA A 36 -4.87 -9.19 -0.58
C ALA A 36 -5.62 -10.45 -1.05
N ASP A 37 -6.95 -10.44 -0.93
CA ASP A 37 -7.86 -11.43 -1.50
C ASP A 37 -8.88 -10.77 -2.42
N SER A 38 -9.07 -11.36 -3.61
CA SER A 38 -10.25 -11.10 -4.43
C SER A 38 -11.32 -12.12 -4.06
N VAL A 39 -12.28 -11.73 -3.22
CA VAL A 39 -13.46 -12.58 -2.99
C VAL A 39 -14.36 -12.46 -4.22
N GLU A 40 -14.52 -13.55 -4.97
CA GLU A 40 -15.58 -13.68 -5.97
C GLU A 40 -16.92 -13.81 -5.22
N GLU A 41 -17.54 -12.71 -4.85
CA GLU A 41 -18.94 -12.71 -4.41
C GLU A 41 -19.84 -12.48 -5.63
N GLU A 42 -20.70 -13.47 -5.92
CA GLU A 42 -21.83 -13.48 -6.86
C GLU A 42 -21.92 -12.31 -7.87
N GLY A 43 -20.99 -12.27 -8.83
CA GLY A 43 -21.11 -11.45 -10.03
C GLY A 43 -20.77 -9.96 -9.89
N PHE A 44 -20.34 -9.48 -8.72
CA PHE A 44 -19.77 -8.15 -8.54
C PHE A 44 -18.52 -8.22 -7.66
N THR A 45 -17.35 -7.93 -8.22
CA THR A 45 -16.12 -7.75 -7.41
C THR A 45 -16.26 -6.49 -6.56
N ARG A 46 -16.89 -6.61 -5.39
CA ARG A 46 -16.85 -5.55 -4.39
C ARG A 46 -15.53 -5.70 -3.65
N ALA A 47 -14.60 -4.78 -3.90
CA ALA A 47 -13.37 -4.69 -3.13
C ALA A 47 -13.69 -4.19 -1.70
N THR A 48 -14.30 -5.02 -0.87
CA THR A 48 -14.25 -4.89 0.60
C THR A 48 -13.06 -5.69 1.09
N ALA A 49 -11.88 -5.33 0.60
CA ALA A 49 -10.66 -5.98 1.04
C ALA A 49 -10.17 -5.20 2.26
N ASP A 50 -10.52 -5.66 3.45
CA ASP A 50 -9.95 -5.12 4.70
C ASP A 50 -8.47 -5.48 4.84
N GLU A 51 -7.96 -6.28 3.89
CA GLU A 51 -6.56 -6.63 3.72
C GLU A 51 -6.09 -6.21 2.33
N ALA A 52 -4.92 -5.60 2.26
CA ALA A 52 -4.30 -5.16 1.01
C ALA A 52 -2.80 -5.49 1.01
N VAL A 53 -2.21 -5.55 -0.17
CA VAL A 53 -0.77 -5.65 -0.36
C VAL A 53 -0.29 -4.43 -1.11
N MET A 54 0.71 -3.76 -0.55
CA MET A 54 1.40 -2.66 -1.18
C MET A 54 2.77 -3.12 -1.71
N PHE A 55 3.05 -2.82 -2.97
CA PHE A 55 4.32 -3.14 -3.62
C PHE A 55 5.11 -1.87 -3.91
N LEU A 56 6.32 -1.81 -3.37
CA LEU A 56 7.34 -0.82 -3.69
C LEU A 56 8.19 -1.40 -4.83
N ILE A 57 7.93 -0.98 -6.08
CA ILE A 57 8.67 -1.49 -7.25
C ILE A 57 10.06 -0.83 -7.35
N ASN A 58 10.27 0.32 -6.71
CA ASN A 58 11.58 0.94 -6.65
C ASN A 58 12.33 0.50 -5.39
N GLN A 59 13.36 -0.32 -5.56
CA GLN A 59 14.21 -0.85 -4.48
C GLN A 59 14.98 0.20 -3.69
N SER A 60 15.11 1.44 -4.21
CA SER A 60 15.72 2.54 -3.48
C SER A 60 14.77 3.21 -2.46
N LEU A 61 13.48 2.86 -2.47
CA LEU A 61 12.52 3.37 -1.51
C LEU A 61 12.62 2.61 -0.18
N THR A 62 12.59 3.34 0.93
CA THR A 62 12.52 2.76 2.26
C THR A 62 11.08 2.31 2.55
N PRO A 63 10.83 1.02 2.83
CA PRO A 63 9.49 0.57 3.19
C PRO A 63 9.09 1.11 4.57
N PRO A 64 7.77 1.30 4.81
CA PRO A 64 7.28 1.71 6.12
C PRO A 64 7.45 0.57 7.14
N ALA A 65 7.53 0.93 8.42
CA ALA A 65 7.62 -0.01 9.53
C ALA A 65 6.24 -0.58 9.89
N SER A 66 6.21 -1.71 10.60
CA SER A 66 4.96 -2.39 11.02
C SER A 66 4.08 -1.55 11.97
N THR A 67 4.63 -0.49 12.55
CA THR A 67 3.90 0.44 13.42
C THR A 67 3.37 1.65 12.68
N ASP A 68 3.77 1.83 11.42
CA ASP A 68 3.34 2.97 10.61
C ASP A 68 1.95 2.72 10.02
N ARG A 69 1.31 3.81 9.63
CA ARG A 69 0.06 3.81 8.88
C ARG A 69 0.33 4.40 7.50
N VAL A 70 -0.45 3.99 6.52
CA VAL A 70 -0.38 4.55 5.17
C VAL A 70 -1.75 5.04 4.76
N GLU A 71 -1.79 6.23 4.20
CA GLU A 71 -2.98 6.84 3.63
C GLU A 71 -2.90 6.73 2.11
N VAL A 72 -3.87 5.99 1.56
CA VAL A 72 -4.03 5.79 0.12
C VAL A 72 -4.97 6.88 -0.41
N PRO A 73 -4.60 7.61 -1.47
CA PRO A 73 -5.34 8.79 -1.92
C PRO A 73 -6.76 8.49 -2.40
N ASP A 74 -7.65 9.46 -2.26
CA ASP A 74 -9.08 9.35 -2.61
C ASP A 74 -9.35 8.97 -4.07
N THR A 75 -8.40 9.25 -4.96
CA THR A 75 -8.48 8.88 -6.38
C THR A 75 -8.29 7.39 -6.64
N HIS A 76 -7.88 6.61 -5.64
CA HIS A 76 -7.56 5.19 -5.78
C HIS A 76 -8.71 4.29 -5.26
N PRO A 77 -8.97 3.11 -5.87
CA PRO A 77 -10.01 2.19 -5.40
C PRO A 77 -9.82 1.76 -3.93
N MET A 78 -8.56 1.56 -3.52
CA MET A 78 -8.16 1.21 -2.14
C MET A 78 -7.98 2.42 -1.21
N ARG A 79 -8.62 3.56 -1.50
CA ARG A 79 -8.49 4.79 -0.69
C ARG A 79 -8.76 4.57 0.79
N GLY A 80 -8.15 5.43 1.62
CA GLY A 80 -8.35 5.47 3.06
C GLY A 80 -7.09 5.12 3.84
N LEU A 81 -7.26 4.94 5.15
CA LEU A 81 -6.18 4.71 6.09
C LEU A 81 -5.97 3.22 6.35
N TRP A 82 -4.70 2.80 6.30
CA TRP A 82 -4.29 1.42 6.48
C TRP A 82 -3.18 1.32 7.51
N GLN A 83 -3.21 0.27 8.32
CA GLN A 83 -2.13 -0.13 9.21
C GLN A 83 -1.15 -1.02 8.43
N VAL A 84 0.16 -0.77 8.56
CA VAL A 84 1.17 -1.71 8.06
C VAL A 84 1.19 -2.93 8.95
N GLU A 85 1.09 -4.12 8.37
CA GLU A 85 1.14 -5.39 9.11
C GLU A 85 2.38 -6.20 8.75
N GLY A 86 2.98 -6.79 9.78
CA GLY A 86 4.18 -7.62 9.62
C GLY A 86 5.40 -6.84 9.14
N LYS A 87 6.45 -7.58 8.78
CA LYS A 87 7.68 -6.99 8.25
C LYS A 87 7.59 -6.91 6.73
N PRO A 88 8.05 -5.80 6.12
CA PRO A 88 8.24 -5.75 4.67
C PRO A 88 9.07 -6.95 4.20
N ALA A 89 8.61 -7.60 3.14
CA ALA A 89 9.23 -8.82 2.61
C ALA A 89 9.77 -8.58 1.19
N PRO A 90 10.87 -9.24 0.80
CA PRO A 90 11.34 -9.19 -0.58
C PRO A 90 10.27 -9.72 -1.55
N TRP A 91 10.13 -9.05 -2.69
CA TRP A 91 9.26 -9.45 -3.79
C TRP A 91 10.06 -9.35 -5.11
N PRO A 92 9.80 -10.17 -6.16
CA PRO A 92 10.67 -10.25 -7.34
C PRO A 92 11.03 -8.92 -8.03
N LEU A 93 10.17 -7.89 -7.94
CA LEU A 93 10.47 -6.56 -8.49
C LEU A 93 10.65 -5.48 -7.42
N GLY A 94 10.80 -5.84 -6.13
CA GLY A 94 10.97 -4.86 -5.07
C GLY A 94 10.65 -5.39 -3.67
N VAL A 95 9.75 -4.69 -2.96
CA VAL A 95 9.35 -5.04 -1.60
C VAL A 95 7.82 -5.08 -1.52
N GLN A 96 7.30 -6.10 -0.86
CA GLN A 96 5.88 -6.19 -0.53
C GLN A 96 5.64 -5.84 0.94
N VAL A 97 4.53 -5.18 1.20
CA VAL A 97 4.11 -4.70 2.51
C VAL A 97 2.64 -5.07 2.67
N ASN A 98 2.32 -5.84 3.71
CA ASN A 98 0.93 -6.18 4.01
C ASN A 98 0.28 -5.00 4.72
N LEU A 99 -0.98 -4.74 4.39
CA LEU A 99 -1.77 -3.65 4.89
C LEU A 99 -3.10 -4.18 5.42
N ARG A 100 -3.55 -3.64 6.54
CA ARG A 100 -4.89 -3.88 7.09
C ARG A 100 -5.65 -2.59 7.24
N ARG A 101 -6.93 -2.60 6.89
CA ARG A 101 -7.76 -1.41 6.92
C ARG A 101 -8.01 -0.96 8.36
N ILE A 102 -7.91 0.34 8.60
CA ILE A 102 -8.34 0.94 9.87
C ILE A 102 -9.77 1.41 9.67
N HIS A 103 -10.70 0.82 10.42
CA HIS A 103 -12.05 1.33 10.56
C HIS A 103 -12.05 2.31 11.73
N ASP A 104 -12.49 3.54 11.47
CA ASP A 104 -12.87 4.49 12.52
C ASP A 104 -14.21 4.07 13.16
#